data_AF-A0A662HWL0-F1
#
_entry.id   AF-A0A662HWL0-F1
#
_cell.length_a   1.000
_cell.length_b   1.000
_cell.length_c   1.000
_cell.angle_alpha   90.00
_cell.angle_beta   90.00
_cell.angle_gamma   90.00
#
_symmetry.space_group_name_H-M   'P 1'
#
loop_
_entity.id
_entity.type
_entity.pdbx_description
1 polymer ?
#
loop_
_entity_poly.entity_id
_entity_poly.type
_entity_poly.pdbx_seq_one_letter_code
_entity_poly.pdbx_strand_id
1 'polypeptide(L)'
;MRNKEKTLICVAIAGLLFMPAVIFDTRLLVIVGAFFDWLPLPTGWMKIEGGARKNRKMIIAHAAVTLVAYAFAVLWLINPAVALKFLFIETWWTAVMLGAFISW
;
A
#
# COMPACT_ATOMS: atom_id res chain seq x y z
N MET A 1 18.44 8.86 8.48
CA MET A 1 17.18 8.11 8.58
C MET A 1 17.43 6.63 8.35
N ARG A 2 16.89 5.79 9.23
CA ARG A 2 16.90 4.32 9.09
C ARG A 2 16.03 3.92 7.90
N ASN A 3 16.32 2.80 7.23
CA ASN A 3 15.51 2.34 6.07
C ASN A 3 14.02 2.17 6.41
N LYS A 4 13.71 1.73 7.64
CA LYS A 4 12.33 1.65 8.16
C LYS A 4 11.61 3.01 8.15
N GLU A 5 12.28 4.09 8.51
CA GLU A 5 11.69 5.44 8.52
C GLU A 5 11.39 5.92 7.10
N LYS A 6 12.28 5.63 6.14
CA LYS A 6 12.05 5.96 4.73
C LYS A 6 10.81 5.25 4.18
N THR A 7 10.65 3.96 4.48
CA THR A 7 9.46 3.19 4.11
C THR A 7 8.19 3.79 4.71
N LEU A 8 8.20 4.13 6.00
CA LEU A 8 7.03 4.74 6.66
C LEU A 8 6.68 6.10 6.08
N ILE A 9 7.67 6.94 5.75
CA ILE A 9 7.44 8.23 5.09
C ILE A 9 6.81 8.02 3.71
N CYS A 10 7.32 7.08 2.91
CA CYS A 10 6.76 6.76 1.60
C CYS A 10 5.29 6.30 1.69
N VAL A 11 4.98 5.39 2.61
CA VAL A 11 3.61 4.91 2.83
C VAL A 11 2.70 6.02 3.36
N ALA A 12 3.20 6.90 4.23
CA ALA A 12 2.45 8.06 4.71
C ALA A 12 2.13 9.05 3.58
N ILE A 13 3.11 9.35 2.71
CA ILE A 13 2.89 10.17 1.51
C ILE A 13 1.87 9.50 0.58
N ALA A 14 1.96 8.19 0.37
CA ALA A 14 0.98 7.45 -0.43
C ALA A 14 -0.43 7.59 0.15
N GLY A 15 -0.61 7.41 1.46
CA GLY A 15 -1.89 7.61 2.14
C GLY A 15 -2.44 9.04 2.01
N LEU A 16 -1.56 10.05 2.13
CA LEU A 16 -1.92 11.46 1.92
C LEU A 16 -2.35 11.77 0.48
N LEU A 17 -1.94 10.97 -0.50
CA LEU A 17 -2.39 11.08 -1.89
C LEU A 17 -3.65 10.26 -2.15
N PHE A 18 -3.77 9.06 -1.56
CA PHE A 18 -4.94 8.20 -1.74
C PHE A 18 -6.22 8.76 -1.11
N MET A 19 -6.14 9.34 0.09
CA MET A 19 -7.31 9.93 0.74
C MET A 19 -8.00 11.03 -0.11
N PRO A 20 -7.30 12.10 -0.56
CA PRO A 20 -7.91 13.09 -1.42
C PRO A 20 -8.30 12.51 -2.78
N ALA A 21 -7.56 11.51 -3.31
CA ALA A 21 -7.97 10.82 -4.54
C ALA A 21 -9.38 10.22 -4.40
N VAL A 22 -9.67 9.54 -3.28
CA VAL A 22 -10.97 8.89 -3.03
C VAL A 22 -12.07 9.91 -2.74
N ILE A 23 -11.77 10.93 -1.92
CA ILE A 23 -12.74 11.97 -1.54
C ILE A 23 -13.14 12.82 -2.75
N PHE A 24 -12.16 13.31 -3.52
CA PHE A 24 -12.38 14.21 -4.66
C PHE A 24 -12.43 13.49 -6.03
N ASP A 25 -12.53 12.16 -6.03
CA ASP A 25 -12.53 11.30 -7.23
C ASP A 25 -11.36 11.56 -8.22
N THR A 26 -10.22 12.03 -7.71
CA THR A 26 -9.06 12.40 -8.52
C THR A 26 -8.17 11.18 -8.78
N ARG A 27 -8.54 10.40 -9.80
CA ARG A 27 -7.88 9.12 -10.16
C ARG A 27 -6.38 9.21 -10.43
N LEU A 28 -5.90 10.33 -10.96
CA LEU A 28 -4.47 10.55 -11.22
C LEU A 28 -3.63 10.53 -9.94
N LEU A 29 -4.17 10.99 -8.81
CA LEU A 29 -3.47 10.95 -7.53
C LEU A 29 -3.24 9.52 -7.04
N VAL A 30 -4.08 8.56 -7.45
CA VAL A 30 -3.87 7.14 -7.15
C VAL A 30 -2.60 6.63 -7.81
N ILE A 31 -2.29 7.05 -9.03
CA ILE A 31 -1.09 6.62 -9.74
C ILE A 31 0.16 7.15 -9.03
N VAL A 32 0.13 8.43 -8.61
CA VAL A 32 1.25 9.04 -7.88
C VAL A 32 1.39 8.41 -6.48
N GLY A 33 0.29 8.17 -5.79
CA GLY A 33 0.30 7.49 -4.49
C GLY A 33 0.86 6.07 -4.60
N ALA A 34 0.46 5.32 -5.62
CA ALA A 34 0.96 3.98 -5.90
C ALA A 34 2.47 3.98 -6.12
N PHE A 35 3.01 4.98 -6.81
CA PHE A 35 4.45 5.09 -6.98
C PHE A 35 5.18 5.18 -5.63
N PHE A 36 4.71 6.02 -4.70
CA PHE A 36 5.32 6.13 -3.38
C PHE A 36 5.14 4.88 -2.53
N ASP A 37 3.99 4.22 -2.61
CA ASP A 37 3.71 2.98 -1.87
C ASP A 37 4.62 1.83 -2.31
N TRP A 38 4.91 1.72 -3.60
CA TRP A 38 5.78 0.68 -4.15
C TRP A 38 7.27 1.03 -4.10
N LEU A 39 7.66 2.30 -3.99
CA LEU A 39 9.06 2.75 -3.97
C LEU A 39 9.98 2.03 -2.94
N PRO A 40 9.53 1.66 -1.73
CA PRO A 40 10.35 0.94 -0.76
C PRO A 40 10.78 -0.47 -1.18
N LEU A 41 10.08 -1.09 -2.13
CA LEU A 41 10.36 -2.44 -2.63
C LEU A 41 11.62 -2.49 -3.53
N PRO A 42 11.69 -1.78 -4.69
CA PRO A 42 12.84 -1.82 -5.58
C PRO A 42 14.08 -1.17 -4.96
N THR A 43 13.91 -0.25 -4.00
CA THR A 43 15.02 0.38 -3.28
C THR A 43 15.65 -0.53 -2.22
N GLY A 44 15.02 -1.68 -1.92
CA GLY A 44 15.50 -2.63 -0.92
C GLY A 44 15.47 -2.07 0.51
N TRP A 45 14.64 -1.06 0.79
CA TRP A 45 14.49 -0.51 2.14
C TRP A 45 13.72 -1.45 3.05
N MET A 46 12.77 -2.22 2.49
CA MET A 46 12.15 -3.37 3.15
C MET A 46 13.05 -4.61 3.04
N LYS A 47 14.19 -4.61 3.75
CA LYS A 47 14.96 -5.85 3.94
C LYS A 47 14.33 -6.67 5.05
N ILE A 48 13.95 -7.89 4.69
CA ILE A 48 13.51 -8.92 5.60
C ILE A 48 14.78 -9.41 6.34
N GLU A 49 15.07 -8.88 7.53
CA GLU A 49 16.21 -9.34 8.33
C GLU A 49 16.03 -10.81 8.77
N GLY A 50 17.16 -11.54 8.87
CA GLY A 50 17.28 -13.01 8.88
C GLY A 50 16.55 -13.81 9.97
N GLY A 51 15.71 -13.19 10.81
CA GLY A 51 14.76 -13.87 11.72
C GLY A 51 13.40 -14.22 11.08
N ALA A 52 13.16 -13.81 9.83
CA ALA A 52 11.85 -13.82 9.18
C ALA A 52 11.25 -15.16 8.77
N ARG A 53 11.92 -16.29 9.06
CA ARG A 53 11.29 -17.61 8.86
C ARG A 53 9.99 -17.74 9.66
N LYS A 54 9.86 -16.98 10.76
CA LYS A 54 8.74 -17.04 11.69
C LYS A 54 7.42 -16.45 11.15
N ASN A 55 7.44 -15.56 10.15
CA ASN A 55 6.24 -14.83 9.68
C ASN A 55 5.98 -14.89 8.16
N ARG A 56 6.44 -15.95 7.47
CA ARG A 56 6.18 -16.13 6.02
C ARG A 56 4.69 -16.04 5.65
N LYS A 57 3.81 -16.58 6.50
CA LYS A 57 2.35 -16.50 6.28
C LYS A 57 1.84 -15.06 6.30
N MET A 58 2.31 -14.23 7.23
CA MET A 58 1.94 -12.81 7.30
C MET A 58 2.47 -12.02 6.11
N ILE A 59 3.72 -12.28 5.68
CA ILE A 59 4.29 -11.64 4.49
C ILE A 59 3.46 -11.96 3.25
N ILE A 60 3.07 -13.22 3.07
CA ILE A 60 2.20 -13.63 1.96
C ILE A 60 0.82 -12.97 2.09
N ALA A 61 0.24 -12.92 3.29
CA ALA A 61 -1.04 -12.26 3.52
C ALA A 61 -0.97 -10.76 3.18
N HIS A 62 0.06 -10.05 3.64
CA HIS A 62 0.27 -8.64 3.30
C HIS A 62 0.40 -8.44 1.79
N ALA A 63 1.22 -9.26 1.11
CA ALA A 63 1.37 -9.18 -0.35
C ALA A 63 0.05 -9.45 -1.08
N ALA A 64 -0.71 -10.47 -0.64
CA ALA A 64 -2.00 -10.80 -1.22
C ALA A 64 -3.02 -9.66 -1.06
N VAL A 65 -3.17 -9.12 0.16
CA VAL A 65 -4.10 -8.01 0.42
C VAL A 65 -3.68 -6.75 -0.36
N THR A 66 -2.37 -6.47 -0.45
CA THR A 66 -1.85 -5.37 -1.28
C THR A 66 -2.25 -5.53 -2.74
N LEU A 67 -2.07 -6.72 -3.32
CA LEU A 67 -2.47 -7.00 -4.70
C LEU A 67 -3.98 -6.84 -4.92
N VAL A 68 -4.81 -7.29 -3.97
CA VAL A 68 -6.27 -7.10 -4.04
C VAL A 68 -6.64 -5.61 -4.00
N ALA A 69 -5.99 -4.82 -3.14
CA ALA A 69 -6.19 -3.37 -3.11
C ALA A 69 -5.89 -2.75 -4.47
N TYR A 70 -4.74 -3.08 -5.07
CA TYR A 70 -4.37 -2.56 -6.39
C TYR A 70 -5.28 -3.06 -7.52
N ALA A 71 -5.86 -4.27 -7.40
CA ALA A 71 -6.89 -4.71 -8.34
C ALA A 71 -8.13 -3.79 -8.29
N PHE A 72 -8.59 -3.41 -7.09
CA PHE A 72 -9.66 -2.42 -6.95
C PHE A 72 -9.27 -1.04 -7.50
N ALA A 73 -8.03 -0.60 -7.26
CA ALA A 73 -7.53 0.65 -7.83
C ALA A 73 -7.57 0.64 -9.36
N VAL A 74 -7.05 -0.41 -10.01
CA VAL A 74 -7.05 -0.56 -11.47
C VAL A 74 -8.47 -0.64 -12.02
N LEU A 75 -9.35 -1.39 -11.37
CA LEU A 75 -10.76 -1.45 -11.75
C LEU A 75 -11.42 -0.07 -11.64
N TRP A 76 -11.12 0.70 -10.58
CA TRP A 76 -11.64 2.06 -10.41
C TRP A 76 -11.10 3.06 -11.46
N LEU A 77 -9.86 2.90 -11.92
CA LEU A 77 -9.32 3.73 -13.00
C LEU A 77 -10.17 3.63 -14.27
N ILE A 78 -10.65 2.42 -14.59
CA ILE A 78 -11.42 2.13 -15.81
C ILE A 78 -12.92 2.31 -15.58
N ASN A 79 -13.41 1.98 -14.38
CA ASN A 79 -14.83 2.01 -14.02
C ASN A 79 -15.09 3.04 -12.90
N PRO A 80 -15.95 4.05 -13.12
CA PRO A 80 -16.24 5.11 -12.15
C PRO A 80 -17.09 4.66 -10.94
N ALA A 81 -17.25 3.35 -10.70
CA ALA A 81 -18.06 2.84 -9.60
C ALA A 81 -17.52 3.30 -8.23
N VAL A 82 -18.37 4.03 -7.50
CA VAL A 82 -18.07 4.59 -6.17
C VAL A 82 -17.65 3.54 -5.16
N ALA A 83 -18.17 2.31 -5.27
CA ALA A 83 -17.77 1.22 -4.39
C ALA A 83 -16.28 0.87 -4.53
N LEU A 84 -15.71 0.94 -5.74
CA LEU A 84 -14.33 0.51 -6.00
C LEU A 84 -13.30 1.41 -5.30
N LYS A 85 -13.55 2.72 -5.22
CA LYS A 85 -12.64 3.64 -4.53
C LYS A 85 -12.61 3.45 -3.02
N PHE A 86 -13.75 3.12 -2.42
CA PHE A 86 -13.83 2.82 -0.99
C PHE A 86 -13.24 1.43 -0.67
N LEU A 87 -13.52 0.43 -1.51
CA LEU A 87 -12.90 -0.89 -1.39
C LEU A 87 -11.38 -0.82 -1.54
N PHE A 88 -10.88 0.00 -2.47
CA PHE A 88 -9.44 0.23 -2.63
C PHE A 88 -8.80 0.76 -1.34
N ILE A 89 -9.30 1.88 -0.79
CA ILE A 89 -8.65 2.52 0.37
C ILE A 89 -8.75 1.65 1.62
N GLU A 90 -9.87 0.96 1.84
CA GLU A 90 -10.05 0.07 2.98
C GLU A 90 -9.12 -1.15 2.91
N THR A 91 -9.03 -1.76 1.72
CA THR A 91 -8.14 -2.91 1.50
C THR A 91 -6.67 -2.48 1.57
N TRP A 92 -6.32 -1.31 1.01
CA TRP A 92 -4.96 -0.77 1.08
C TRP A 92 -4.57 -0.46 2.53
N TRP A 93 -5.44 0.18 3.31
CA TRP A 93 -5.16 0.44 4.72
C TRP A 93 -4.97 -0.85 5.51
N THR A 94 -5.76 -1.88 5.22
CA THR A 94 -5.60 -3.22 5.80
C THR A 94 -4.22 -3.80 5.48
N ALA A 95 -3.75 -3.65 4.23
CA ALA A 95 -2.40 -4.05 3.86
C ALA A 95 -1.32 -3.28 4.65
N VAL A 96 -1.46 -1.96 4.79
CA VAL A 96 -0.52 -1.14 5.57
C VAL A 96 -0.44 -1.61 7.03
N MET A 97 -1.59 -1.86 7.66
CA MET A 97 -1.63 -2.36 9.04
C MET A 97 -0.95 -3.73 9.16
N LEU A 98 -1.21 -4.66 8.23
CA LEU A 98 -0.51 -5.95 8.18
C LEU A 98 1.00 -5.78 8.02
N GLY A 99 1.44 -4.84 7.17
CA GLY A 99 2.85 -4.50 6.97
C GLY A 99 3.51 -3.96 8.24
N ALA A 100 2.79 -3.12 9.00
CA ALA A 100 3.25 -2.61 10.28
C ALA A 100 3.52 -3.77 11.26
N PHE A 101 2.59 -4.71 11.42
CA PHE A 101 2.76 -5.88 12.30
C PHE A 101 3.85 -6.87 11.87
N ILE A 102 4.28 -6.87 10.61
CA ILE A 102 5.43 -7.68 10.15
C ILE A 102 6.76 -7.02 10.56
N SER A 103 6.79 -5.70 10.58
CA SER A 103 8.01 -4.89 10.77
C SER A 103 8.33 -4.55 12.23
N TRP A 104 7.42 -4.87 13.15
CA TRP A 104 7.53 -4.69 14.60
C TRP A 104 7.53 -6.05 15.28
#